data_AF-A0A9X0DMX3-F1
#
_entry.id   AF-A0A9X0DMX3-F1
#
_cell.length_a   1.000
_cell.length_b   1.000
_cell.length_c   1.000
_cell.angle_alpha   90.00
_cell.angle_beta   90.00
_cell.angle_gamma   90.00
#
_symmetry.space_group_name_H-M   'P 1'
#
loop_
_entity.id
_entity.type
_entity.pdbx_description
1 polymer ?
#
loop_
_entity_poly.entity_id
_entity_poly.type
_entity_poly.pdbx_seq_one_letter_code
_entity_poly.pdbx_strand_id
1 'polypeptide(L)'
;MAMNTRTASKAFRSLRPIGVRTLAVPAHRNYATSSEPDLKTTFKESIPAKRELLKKVKAKGDKVIGEVKIENTIGGMRGLKAMVWEGSVLDANEGIRFHGRTIKDCQKELPKGTSGTEMLPEAMFWLLLTGQVPSTSQVRQFSKELAEQSALPDFVNKMLDNFPKDLHPMTQFSIAVSALSHTSKFAKAYEKGINKVDYWEPTFDDSISLLAKLPVIAAKIYQNSYRGGGALPAEVDLEQDWSYNFAAMLGKGGKENENFQDLLRLYLALHGDHEGGNVSAHTTHLVGSALSDPFLSYSAGLQGLAGPLHGYVARSRRDFTH
;
A
#
# COMPACT_ATOMS: atom_id res chain seq x y z
N MET A 1 -55.89 -30.72 -84.59
CA MET A 1 -57.15 -30.15 -84.07
C MET A 1 -56.97 -29.89 -82.58
N ALA A 2 -57.47 -28.74 -82.11
CA ALA A 2 -57.61 -28.30 -80.72
C ALA A 2 -56.35 -27.89 -79.94
N MET A 3 -56.19 -26.56 -79.87
CA MET A 3 -55.57 -25.81 -78.78
C MET A 3 -56.21 -26.15 -77.42
N ASN A 4 -55.48 -26.00 -76.33
CA ASN A 4 -56.03 -25.29 -75.17
C ASN A 4 -54.95 -24.58 -74.36
N THR A 5 -55.13 -23.26 -74.28
CA THR A 5 -54.42 -22.31 -73.44
C THR A 5 -55.06 -22.27 -72.05
N ARG A 6 -54.24 -22.22 -70.99
CA ARG A 6 -54.63 -21.60 -69.71
C ARG A 6 -53.44 -20.90 -69.07
N THR A 7 -53.62 -19.60 -68.91
CA THR A 7 -52.79 -18.63 -68.19
C THR A 7 -53.08 -18.67 -66.69
N ALA A 8 -52.05 -18.53 -65.85
CA ALA A 8 -52.16 -17.99 -64.49
C ALA A 8 -50.80 -17.45 -63.96
N SER A 9 -50.65 -16.13 -64.05
CA SER A 9 -50.09 -15.18 -63.07
C SER A 9 -48.92 -15.56 -62.13
N LYS A 10 -47.81 -14.85 -62.35
CA LYS A 10 -46.89 -14.17 -61.39
C LYS A 10 -46.40 -14.91 -60.15
N ALA A 11 -45.07 -15.08 -60.07
CA ALA A 11 -44.27 -14.62 -58.94
C ALA A 11 -42.78 -14.47 -59.35
N PHE A 12 -42.33 -13.22 -59.50
CA PHE A 12 -40.91 -12.88 -59.51
C PHE A 12 -40.32 -13.23 -58.13
N ARG A 13 -39.34 -14.12 -58.07
CA ARG A 13 -38.53 -14.33 -56.87
C ARG A 13 -37.11 -13.86 -57.16
N SER A 14 -36.78 -12.74 -56.54
CA SER A 14 -35.47 -12.10 -56.54
C SER A 14 -34.41 -13.00 -55.92
N LEU A 15 -33.27 -13.09 -56.60
CA LEU A 15 -32.03 -13.58 -56.05
C LEU A 15 -31.61 -12.65 -54.90
N ARG A 16 -31.55 -13.17 -53.67
CA ARG A 16 -30.94 -12.45 -52.55
C ARG A 16 -29.42 -12.52 -52.68
N PRO A 17 -28.69 -11.40 -52.50
CA PRO A 17 -27.24 -11.44 -52.43
C PRO A 17 -26.81 -12.09 -51.12
N ILE A 18 -25.78 -12.93 -51.20
CA ILE A 18 -25.09 -13.50 -50.06
C ILE A 18 -24.44 -12.34 -49.31
N GLY A 19 -24.93 -12.05 -48.10
CA GLY A 19 -24.36 -11.02 -47.24
C GLY A 19 -22.94 -11.42 -46.85
N VAL A 20 -21.97 -10.58 -47.22
CA VAL A 20 -20.60 -10.65 -46.67
C VAL A 20 -20.71 -10.36 -45.18
N ARG A 21 -20.47 -11.39 -44.35
CA ARG A 21 -20.22 -11.19 -42.92
C ARG A 21 -18.88 -10.48 -42.80
N THR A 22 -18.90 -9.17 -42.58
CA THR A 22 -17.75 -8.45 -42.04
C THR A 22 -17.45 -9.03 -40.67
N LEU A 23 -16.36 -9.80 -40.57
CA LEU A 23 -15.77 -10.16 -39.29
C LEU A 23 -15.35 -8.85 -38.62
N ALA A 24 -16.07 -8.47 -37.56
CA ALA A 24 -15.66 -7.38 -36.70
C ALA A 24 -14.31 -7.77 -36.08
N VAL A 25 -13.24 -7.14 -36.55
CA VAL A 25 -11.94 -7.15 -35.88
C VAL A 25 -12.18 -6.58 -34.49
N PRO A 26 -11.82 -7.27 -33.39
CA PRO A 26 -11.93 -6.68 -32.07
C PRO A 26 -11.02 -5.45 -32.07
N ALA A 27 -11.61 -4.28 -31.87
CA ALA A 27 -10.85 -3.07 -31.64
C ALA A 27 -10.03 -3.31 -30.37
N HIS A 28 -8.73 -3.57 -30.54
CA HIS A 28 -7.78 -3.45 -29.46
C HIS A 28 -7.90 -2.00 -28.97
N ARG A 29 -8.60 -1.81 -27.86
CA ARG A 29 -8.47 -0.60 -27.06
C ARG A 29 -7.04 -0.61 -26.55
N ASN A 30 -6.16 0.07 -27.27
CA ASN A 30 -4.90 0.51 -26.73
C ASN A 30 -5.27 1.42 -25.55
N TYR A 31 -5.14 0.90 -24.33
CA TYR A 31 -5.07 1.76 -23.16
C TYR A 31 -3.90 2.69 -23.43
N ALA A 32 -4.18 3.98 -23.58
CA ALA A 32 -3.14 4.98 -23.56
C ALA A 32 -2.35 4.74 -22.27
N THR A 33 -1.05 4.44 -22.40
CA THR A 33 -0.11 4.59 -21.29
C THR A 33 -0.37 6.00 -20.76
N SER A 34 -0.82 6.12 -19.51
CA SER A 34 -0.99 7.43 -18.89
C SER A 34 0.30 8.21 -19.11
N SER A 35 0.20 9.40 -19.71
CA SER A 35 1.35 10.28 -19.94
C SER A 35 1.97 10.80 -18.64
N GLU A 36 1.41 10.42 -17.50
CA GLU A 36 1.81 10.84 -16.17
C GLU A 36 2.87 9.89 -15.59
N PRO A 37 3.87 10.41 -14.86
CA PRO A 37 4.92 9.60 -14.27
C PRO A 37 4.37 8.67 -13.18
N ASP A 38 4.88 7.44 -13.15
CA ASP A 38 4.62 6.48 -12.07
C ASP A 38 5.32 6.89 -10.75
N LEU A 39 5.00 6.19 -9.67
CA LEU A 39 5.50 6.54 -8.33
C LEU A 39 7.02 6.51 -8.25
N LYS A 40 7.67 5.52 -8.88
CA LYS A 40 9.13 5.41 -8.86
C LYS A 40 9.77 6.57 -9.60
N THR A 41 9.24 6.95 -10.75
CA THR A 41 9.70 8.07 -11.56
C THR A 41 9.54 9.38 -10.81
N THR A 42 8.35 9.65 -10.25
CA THR A 42 8.11 10.84 -9.43
C THR A 42 9.03 10.88 -8.20
N PHE A 43 9.26 9.75 -7.54
CA PHE A 43 10.18 9.69 -6.40
C PHE A 43 11.62 9.98 -6.83
N LYS A 44 12.10 9.36 -7.92
CA LYS A 44 13.44 9.57 -8.47
C LYS A 44 13.71 11.03 -8.80
N GLU A 45 12.72 11.74 -9.35
CA GLU A 45 12.81 13.17 -9.67
C GLU A 45 12.91 14.06 -8.41
N SER A 46 12.35 13.62 -7.28
CA SER A 46 12.42 14.36 -6.00
C SER A 46 13.77 14.23 -5.27
N ILE A 47 14.53 13.15 -5.52
CA ILE A 47 15.77 12.82 -4.80
C ILE A 47 16.85 13.91 -4.90
N PRO A 48 17.19 14.49 -6.08
CA PRO A 48 18.24 15.49 -6.20
C PRO A 48 18.01 16.72 -5.31
N ALA A 49 16.79 17.26 -5.30
CA ALA A 49 16.45 18.42 -4.49
C ALA A 49 16.61 18.12 -2.98
N LYS A 50 16.20 16.92 -2.54
CA LYS A 50 16.36 16.50 -1.14
C LYS A 50 17.82 16.26 -0.75
N ARG A 51 18.65 15.70 -1.65
CA ARG A 51 20.09 15.56 -1.45
C ARG A 51 20.78 16.92 -1.31
N GLU A 52 20.41 17.90 -2.14
CA GLU A 52 20.92 19.27 -2.03
C GLU A 52 20.49 19.96 -0.74
N LEU A 53 19.24 19.76 -0.29
CA LEU A 53 18.80 20.24 1.01
C LEU A 53 19.63 19.64 2.15
N LEU A 54 19.84 18.32 2.14
CA LEU A 54 20.65 17.64 3.16
C LEU A 54 22.09 18.16 3.17
N LYS A 55 22.69 18.44 2.01
CA LYS A 55 24.02 19.07 1.93
C LYS A 55 24.03 20.45 2.62
N LYS A 56 23.02 21.29 2.35
CA LYS A 56 22.88 22.61 2.98
C LYS A 56 22.68 22.53 4.49
N VAL A 57 21.94 21.54 4.97
CA VAL A 57 21.73 21.29 6.41
C VAL A 57 23.03 20.81 7.06
N LYS A 58 23.73 19.85 6.44
CA LYS A 58 25.03 19.35 6.93
C LYS A 58 26.11 20.43 7.00
N ALA A 59 26.09 21.41 6.11
CA ALA A 59 26.98 22.57 6.17
C ALA A 59 26.78 23.43 7.43
N LYS A 60 25.69 23.22 8.19
CA LYS A 60 25.40 23.85 9.48
C LYS A 60 25.51 22.86 10.65
N GLY A 61 26.30 21.80 10.49
CA GLY A 61 26.35 20.66 11.42
C GLY A 61 26.90 20.98 12.82
N ASP A 62 27.50 22.15 13.01
CA ASP A 62 28.01 22.67 14.28
C ASP A 62 26.96 23.47 15.08
N LYS A 63 25.78 23.73 14.50
CA LYS A 63 24.73 24.48 15.19
C LYS A 63 24.11 23.68 16.33
N VAL A 64 24.04 24.31 17.50
CA VAL A 64 23.31 23.81 18.66
C VAL A 64 21.80 23.87 18.39
N ILE A 65 21.13 22.73 18.48
CA ILE A 65 19.66 22.60 18.27
C ILE A 65 18.88 22.29 19.54
N GLY A 66 19.56 22.12 20.67
CA GLY A 66 18.96 21.81 21.97
C GLY A 66 20.02 21.42 23.00
N GLU A 67 19.57 21.25 24.24
CA GLU A 67 20.38 20.78 25.37
C GLU A 67 20.00 19.33 25.71
N VAL A 68 20.95 18.56 26.22
CA VAL A 68 20.71 17.21 26.77
C VAL A 68 20.76 17.29 28.28
N LYS A 69 19.65 16.94 28.94
CA LYS A 69 19.54 16.85 30.40
C LYS A 69 19.49 15.39 30.84
N ILE A 70 19.82 15.14 32.11
CA ILE A 70 19.78 13.80 32.73
C ILE A 70 18.38 13.18 32.56
N GLU A 71 17.31 13.98 32.72
CA GLU A 71 15.92 13.53 32.53
C GLU A 71 15.64 12.96 31.13
N ASN A 72 16.30 13.48 30.09
CA ASN A 72 16.13 12.97 28.73
C ASN A 72 16.74 11.56 28.61
N THR A 73 17.91 11.35 29.22
CA THR A 73 18.60 10.06 29.17
C THR A 73 17.84 8.98 29.94
N ILE A 74 17.39 9.25 31.16
CA ILE A 74 16.66 8.26 31.98
C ILE A 74 15.20 8.10 31.54
N GLY A 75 14.62 9.11 30.90
CA GLY A 75 13.23 9.16 30.45
C GLY A 75 12.99 8.65 29.03
N GLY A 76 13.97 7.94 28.44
CA GLY A 76 13.83 7.36 27.10
C GLY A 76 13.77 8.41 25.98
N MET A 77 14.66 9.41 26.02
CA MET A 77 14.79 10.51 25.05
C MET A 77 13.55 11.42 24.93
N ARG A 78 12.67 11.41 25.93
CA ARG A 78 11.49 12.30 25.96
C ARG A 78 11.90 13.76 25.77
N GLY A 79 11.27 14.42 24.80
CA GLY A 79 11.51 15.84 24.47
C GLY A 79 12.80 16.12 23.68
N LEU A 80 13.61 15.10 23.37
CA LEU A 80 14.86 15.28 22.65
C LEU A 80 14.67 15.14 21.13
N LYS A 81 15.05 16.19 20.38
CA LYS A 81 15.07 16.15 18.91
C LYS A 81 16.35 15.45 18.43
N ALA A 82 16.30 14.12 18.31
CA ALA A 82 17.48 13.28 18.06
C ALA A 82 17.46 12.51 16.71
N MET A 83 16.42 12.67 15.89
CA MET A 83 16.31 11.96 14.62
C MET A 83 15.68 12.82 13.53
N VAL A 84 15.92 12.45 12.28
CA VAL A 84 15.34 13.09 11.09
C VAL A 84 14.22 12.20 10.56
N TRP A 85 13.06 12.81 10.32
CA TRP A 85 11.90 12.18 9.69
C TRP A 85 11.26 13.19 8.75
N GLU A 86 11.03 12.81 7.49
CA GLU A 86 10.70 13.79 6.44
C GLU A 86 9.19 13.88 6.14
N GLY A 87 8.46 12.76 6.22
CA GLY A 87 7.09 12.65 5.70
C GLY A 87 6.03 13.32 6.57
N SER A 88 6.27 13.39 7.88
CA SER A 88 5.33 13.96 8.84
C SER A 88 6.02 14.64 10.02
N VAL A 89 5.33 15.63 10.60
CA VAL A 89 5.74 16.35 11.80
C VAL A 89 4.51 16.54 12.70
N LEU A 90 4.66 16.29 13.99
CA LEU A 90 3.67 16.42 15.05
C LEU A 90 3.88 17.76 15.74
N ASP A 91 2.92 18.65 15.56
CA ASP A 91 2.83 19.85 16.37
C ASP A 91 2.05 19.56 17.65
N ALA A 92 2.54 20.07 18.79
CA ALA A 92 1.94 19.82 20.09
C ALA A 92 0.52 20.42 20.24
N ASN A 93 0.19 21.47 19.48
CA ASN A 93 -1.09 22.16 19.52
C ASN A 93 -1.97 21.81 18.32
N GLU A 94 -1.37 21.65 17.14
CA GLU A 94 -2.10 21.48 15.88
C GLU A 94 -2.21 20.02 15.43
N GLY A 95 -1.50 19.10 16.09
CA GLY A 95 -1.50 17.68 15.76
C GLY A 95 -0.58 17.34 14.58
N ILE A 96 -0.80 16.17 13.99
CA ILE A 96 0.06 15.64 12.92
C ILE A 96 -0.15 16.40 11.60
N ARG A 97 0.96 16.67 10.90
CA ARG A 97 0.99 17.25 9.56
C ARG A 97 1.77 16.34 8.62
N PHE A 98 1.25 16.13 7.42
CA PHE A 98 1.89 15.34 6.36
C PHE A 98 2.42 16.29 5.28
N HIS A 99 3.74 16.46 5.19
CA HIS A 99 4.37 17.52 4.38
C HIS A 99 3.70 18.90 4.59
N GLY A 100 3.39 19.24 5.85
CA GLY A 100 2.74 20.50 6.25
C GLY A 100 1.21 20.50 6.16
N ARG A 101 0.60 19.50 5.52
CA ARG A 101 -0.86 19.39 5.34
C ARG A 101 -1.55 18.80 6.57
N THR A 102 -2.69 19.36 6.96
CA THR A 102 -3.52 18.77 8.01
C THR A 102 -4.27 17.54 7.50
N ILE A 103 -4.83 16.74 8.40
CA ILE A 103 -5.74 15.64 8.05
C ILE A 103 -6.89 16.13 7.15
N LYS A 104 -7.47 17.30 7.46
CA LYS A 104 -8.58 17.87 6.67
C LYS A 104 -8.14 18.25 5.26
N ASP A 105 -6.92 18.78 5.11
CA ASP A 105 -6.35 19.08 3.78
C ASP A 105 -6.16 17.78 2.99
N CYS A 106 -5.61 16.74 3.62
CA CYS A 106 -5.45 15.42 2.99
C CYS A 106 -6.81 14.81 2.59
N GLN A 107 -7.83 14.88 3.44
CA GLN A 107 -9.18 14.41 3.13
C GLN A 107 -9.80 15.18 1.95
N LYS A 108 -9.48 16.45 1.77
CA LYS A 108 -9.97 17.25 0.65
C LYS A 108 -9.20 16.97 -0.65
N GLU A 109 -7.88 16.84 -0.57
CA GLU A 109 -6.99 16.85 -1.73
C GLU A 109 -6.61 15.47 -2.27
N LEU A 110 -6.47 14.46 -1.40
CA LEU A 110 -6.02 13.14 -1.83
C LEU A 110 -7.13 12.40 -2.61
N PRO A 111 -6.79 11.69 -3.69
CA PRO A 111 -7.74 10.88 -4.45
C PRO A 111 -8.54 9.88 -3.59
N LYS A 112 -9.76 9.62 -4.07
CA LYS A 112 -10.74 8.71 -3.46
C LYS A 112 -10.82 7.38 -4.22
N GLY A 113 -11.49 6.39 -3.64
CA GLY A 113 -11.82 5.13 -4.30
C GLY A 113 -12.69 5.31 -5.55
N THR A 114 -12.93 4.22 -6.27
CA THR A 114 -13.96 4.18 -7.34
C THR A 114 -15.36 4.30 -6.75
N SER A 115 -15.50 3.89 -5.49
CA SER A 115 -16.64 4.08 -4.59
C SER A 115 -16.22 4.84 -3.33
N GLY A 116 -17.20 5.29 -2.54
CA GLY A 116 -16.94 5.94 -1.25
C GLY A 116 -16.36 7.36 -1.30
N THR A 117 -16.16 7.96 -0.12
CA THR A 117 -15.79 9.37 0.04
C THR A 117 -14.48 9.61 0.78
N GLU A 118 -13.83 8.58 1.31
CA GLU A 118 -12.62 8.71 2.12
C GLU A 118 -11.32 8.63 1.30
N MET A 119 -10.28 9.34 1.77
CA MET A 119 -8.96 9.37 1.12
C MET A 119 -8.31 7.98 1.07
N LEU A 120 -7.65 7.67 -0.04
CA LEU A 120 -6.98 6.38 -0.21
C LEU A 120 -5.62 6.34 0.52
N PRO A 121 -5.29 5.26 1.25
CA PRO A 121 -3.99 5.12 1.91
C PRO A 121 -2.81 5.05 0.92
N GLU A 122 -2.99 4.49 -0.27
CA GLU A 122 -1.97 4.51 -1.33
C GLU A 122 -1.70 5.93 -1.86
N ALA A 123 -2.69 6.82 -1.84
CA ALA A 123 -2.50 8.24 -2.12
C ALA A 123 -1.75 8.95 -0.98
N MET A 124 -2.02 8.59 0.27
CA MET A 124 -1.26 9.05 1.43
C MET A 124 0.20 8.59 1.33
N PHE A 125 0.46 7.33 0.95
CA PHE A 125 1.82 6.82 0.72
C PHE A 125 2.55 7.62 -0.35
N TRP A 126 1.89 7.93 -1.46
CA TRP A 126 2.45 8.78 -2.52
C TRP A 126 2.85 10.16 -1.98
N LEU A 127 1.96 10.81 -1.22
CA LEU A 127 2.22 12.09 -0.59
C LEU A 127 3.43 12.00 0.37
N LEU A 128 3.45 11.01 1.26
CA LEU A 128 4.54 10.82 2.22
C LEU A 128 5.89 10.63 1.52
N LEU A 129 5.93 9.85 0.44
CA LEU A 129 7.16 9.53 -0.27
C LEU A 129 7.68 10.70 -1.13
N THR A 130 6.78 11.42 -1.80
CA THR A 130 7.16 12.40 -2.85
C THR A 130 6.96 13.86 -2.42
N GLY A 131 6.18 14.11 -1.37
CA GLY A 131 5.70 15.44 -0.99
C GLY A 131 4.62 16.02 -1.91
N GLN A 132 4.15 15.25 -2.91
CA GLN A 132 3.21 15.69 -3.94
C GLN A 132 1.88 14.95 -3.81
N VAL A 133 0.78 15.66 -4.08
CA VAL A 133 -0.55 15.03 -4.16
C VAL A 133 -0.67 14.36 -5.52
N PRO A 134 -0.87 13.03 -5.60
CA PRO A 134 -1.02 12.36 -6.88
C PRO A 134 -2.36 12.68 -7.54
N SER A 135 -2.40 12.56 -8.86
CA SER A 135 -3.66 12.55 -9.60
C SER A 135 -4.44 11.25 -9.35
N THR A 136 -5.72 11.23 -9.68
CA THR A 136 -6.53 9.99 -9.62
C THR A 136 -5.97 8.92 -10.55
N SER A 137 -5.49 9.27 -11.75
CA SER A 137 -4.87 8.34 -12.71
C SER A 137 -3.62 7.68 -12.13
N GLN A 138 -2.73 8.47 -11.53
CA GLN A 138 -1.53 7.97 -10.85
C GLN A 138 -1.88 7.00 -9.71
N VAL A 139 -2.87 7.35 -8.87
CA VAL A 139 -3.28 6.47 -7.77
C VAL A 139 -3.93 5.19 -8.29
N ARG A 140 -4.70 5.22 -9.38
CA ARG A 140 -5.28 4.00 -9.98
C ARG A 140 -4.20 3.07 -10.53
N GLN A 141 -3.20 3.62 -11.22
CA GLN A 141 -2.05 2.85 -11.66
C GLN A 141 -1.31 2.22 -10.47
N PHE A 142 -1.06 3.00 -9.42
CA PHE A 142 -0.39 2.49 -8.23
C PHE A 142 -1.22 1.42 -7.49
N SER A 143 -2.55 1.60 -7.39
CA SER A 143 -3.45 0.59 -6.81
C SER A 143 -3.34 -0.74 -7.55
N LYS A 144 -3.30 -0.70 -8.89
CA LYS A 144 -3.11 -1.87 -9.73
C LYS A 144 -1.75 -2.53 -9.53
N GLU A 145 -0.68 -1.74 -9.46
CA GLU A 145 0.67 -2.26 -9.17
C GLU A 145 0.73 -2.99 -7.81
N LEU A 146 0.05 -2.46 -6.79
CA LEU A 146 -0.07 -3.12 -5.49
C LEU A 146 -0.86 -4.42 -5.58
N ALA A 147 -1.96 -4.43 -6.33
CA ALA A 147 -2.77 -5.62 -6.55
C ALA A 147 -1.97 -6.72 -7.26
N GLU A 148 -1.23 -6.38 -8.32
CA GLU A 148 -0.38 -7.30 -9.09
C GLU A 148 0.77 -7.90 -8.26
N GLN A 149 1.30 -7.13 -7.30
CA GLN A 149 2.41 -7.57 -6.44
C GLN A 149 1.98 -8.26 -5.13
N SER A 150 0.68 -8.46 -4.92
CA SER A 150 0.11 -8.94 -3.65
C SER A 150 0.35 -10.43 -3.35
N ALA A 151 0.64 -11.23 -4.36
CA ALA A 151 0.80 -12.68 -4.23
C ALA A 151 1.91 -13.06 -3.23
N LEU A 152 1.59 -13.99 -2.31
CA LEU A 152 2.55 -14.52 -1.35
C LEU A 152 3.26 -15.77 -1.92
N PRO A 153 4.57 -15.92 -1.69
CA PRO A 153 5.27 -17.17 -1.97
C PRO A 153 4.67 -18.35 -1.18
N ASP A 154 4.68 -19.53 -1.78
CA ASP A 154 4.11 -20.76 -1.19
C ASP A 154 4.64 -21.06 0.21
N PHE A 155 5.93 -20.81 0.48
CA PHE A 155 6.51 -21.07 1.79
C PHE A 155 5.90 -20.18 2.88
N VAL A 156 5.54 -18.93 2.55
CA VAL A 156 4.87 -18.00 3.47
C VAL A 156 3.44 -18.44 3.71
N ASN A 157 2.73 -18.86 2.66
CA ASN A 157 1.37 -19.41 2.79
C ASN A 157 1.34 -20.63 3.71
N LYS A 158 2.21 -21.62 3.46
CA LYS A 158 2.33 -22.83 4.28
C LYS A 158 2.70 -22.52 5.73
N MET A 159 3.57 -21.54 5.95
CA MET A 159 3.94 -21.12 7.29
C MET A 159 2.75 -20.49 8.04
N LEU A 160 2.00 -19.60 7.39
CA LEU A 160 0.79 -18.98 7.96
C LEU A 160 -0.29 -20.01 8.31
N ASP A 161 -0.45 -21.04 7.48
CA ASP A 161 -1.45 -22.09 7.68
C ASP A 161 -1.06 -23.08 8.80
N ASN A 162 0.23 -23.14 9.15
CA ASN A 162 0.77 -24.06 10.16
C ASN A 162 1.04 -23.39 11.53
N PHE A 163 0.76 -22.10 11.70
CA PHE A 163 0.90 -21.48 13.01
C PHE A 163 -0.06 -22.10 14.04
N PRO A 164 0.36 -22.22 15.33
CA PRO A 164 -0.56 -22.58 16.40
C PRO A 164 -1.74 -21.61 16.47
N LYS A 165 -2.95 -22.12 16.73
CA LYS A 165 -4.18 -21.32 16.76
C LYS A 165 -4.20 -20.26 17.86
N ASP A 166 -3.43 -20.47 18.92
CA ASP A 166 -3.28 -19.58 20.07
C ASP A 166 -2.09 -18.62 19.93
N LEU A 167 -1.30 -18.71 18.86
CA LEU A 167 -0.21 -17.76 18.59
C LEU A 167 -0.78 -16.37 18.33
N HIS A 168 -0.30 -15.36 19.05
CA HIS A 168 -0.84 -14.01 18.95
C HIS A 168 -0.76 -13.46 17.50
N PRO A 169 -1.82 -12.83 16.95
CA PRO A 169 -1.85 -12.37 15.55
C PRO A 169 -0.68 -11.46 15.16
N MET A 170 -0.26 -10.55 16.04
CA MET A 170 0.90 -9.68 15.78
C MET A 170 2.21 -10.47 15.69
N THR A 171 2.34 -11.56 16.44
CA THR A 171 3.51 -12.45 16.37
C THR A 171 3.51 -13.17 15.02
N GLN A 172 2.39 -13.76 14.61
CA GLN A 172 2.23 -14.36 13.29
C GLN A 172 2.59 -13.36 12.18
N PHE A 173 2.12 -12.11 12.31
CA PHE A 173 2.35 -11.07 11.31
C PHE A 173 3.83 -10.70 11.19
N SER A 174 4.51 -10.47 12.33
CA SER A 174 5.95 -10.16 12.33
C SER A 174 6.79 -11.29 11.73
N ILE A 175 6.49 -12.56 12.06
CA ILE A 175 7.22 -13.71 11.50
C ILE A 175 6.99 -13.79 9.98
N ALA A 176 5.74 -13.63 9.52
CA ALA A 176 5.41 -13.68 8.10
C ALA A 176 6.10 -12.57 7.29
N VAL A 177 6.13 -11.35 7.82
CA VAL A 177 6.87 -10.24 7.20
C VAL A 177 8.38 -10.53 7.19
N SER A 178 8.95 -11.04 8.29
CA SER A 178 10.37 -11.40 8.33
C SER A 178 10.74 -12.46 7.29
N ALA A 179 9.88 -13.46 7.08
CA ALA A 179 10.13 -14.55 6.15
C ALA A 179 10.16 -14.07 4.68
N LEU A 180 9.47 -12.97 4.36
CA LEU A 180 9.52 -12.37 3.03
C LEU A 180 10.90 -11.77 2.67
N SER A 181 11.80 -11.55 3.63
CA SER A 181 13.19 -11.12 3.38
C SER A 181 13.92 -12.09 2.43
N HIS A 182 13.54 -13.37 2.38
CA HIS A 182 14.07 -14.32 1.39
C HIS A 182 13.86 -13.85 -0.07
N THR A 183 12.82 -13.05 -0.32
CA THR A 183 12.51 -12.47 -1.63
C THR A 183 13.11 -11.08 -1.86
N SER A 184 13.78 -10.50 -0.85
CA SER A 184 14.35 -9.16 -0.91
C SER A 184 15.31 -8.98 -2.09
N LYS A 185 15.03 -7.95 -2.88
CA LYS A 185 15.95 -7.46 -3.92
C LYS A 185 17.10 -6.69 -3.30
N PHE A 186 16.87 -5.91 -2.25
CA PHE A 186 17.91 -5.16 -1.57
C PHE A 186 18.99 -6.08 -1.00
N ALA A 187 18.61 -7.11 -0.25
CA ALA A 187 19.57 -8.05 0.34
C ALA A 187 20.43 -8.73 -0.74
N LYS A 188 19.80 -9.24 -1.80
CA LYS A 188 20.49 -9.90 -2.93
C LYS A 188 21.39 -8.95 -3.72
N ALA A 189 20.97 -7.70 -3.88
CA ALA A 189 21.75 -6.70 -4.59
C ALA A 189 22.94 -6.24 -3.75
N TYR A 190 22.75 -6.05 -2.44
CA TYR A 190 23.80 -5.69 -1.48
C TYR A 190 24.90 -6.76 -1.43
N GLU A 191 24.52 -8.04 -1.35
CA GLU A 191 25.46 -9.17 -1.39
C GLU A 191 26.31 -9.19 -2.67
N LYS A 192 25.74 -8.74 -3.80
CA LYS A 192 26.45 -8.61 -5.09
C LYS A 192 27.28 -7.32 -5.20
N GLY A 193 27.28 -6.45 -4.19
CA GLY A 193 28.10 -5.24 -4.15
C GLY A 193 27.52 -4.03 -4.89
N ILE A 194 26.22 -3.75 -4.80
CA ILE A 194 25.65 -2.51 -5.35
C ILE A 194 26.29 -1.25 -4.75
N ASN A 195 26.31 -0.17 -5.53
CA ASN A 195 26.80 1.12 -5.06
C ASN A 195 25.83 1.78 -4.08
N LYS A 196 26.37 2.48 -3.08
CA LYS A 196 25.60 3.21 -2.07
C LYS A 196 24.60 4.21 -2.64
N VAL A 197 24.93 4.84 -3.78
CA VAL A 197 24.07 5.83 -4.43
C VAL A 197 22.78 5.22 -4.99
N ASP A 198 22.78 3.90 -5.21
CA ASP A 198 21.71 3.12 -5.82
C ASP A 198 20.91 2.30 -4.80
N TYR A 199 21.30 2.30 -3.51
CA TYR A 199 20.61 1.56 -2.44
C TYR A 199 19.10 1.85 -2.37
N TRP A 200 18.69 3.08 -2.71
CA TRP A 200 17.29 3.51 -2.61
C TRP A 200 16.36 2.75 -3.56
N GLU A 201 16.85 2.30 -4.72
CA GLU A 201 15.99 1.70 -5.75
C GLU A 201 15.52 0.28 -5.38
N PRO A 202 16.38 -0.67 -4.97
CA PRO A 202 15.91 -1.95 -4.48
C PRO A 202 15.22 -1.82 -3.10
N THR A 203 15.54 -0.79 -2.30
CA THR A 203 14.79 -0.47 -1.08
C THR A 203 13.35 -0.06 -1.41
N PHE A 204 13.16 0.78 -2.44
CA PHE A 204 11.85 1.15 -2.95
C PHE A 204 11.09 -0.09 -3.42
N ASP A 205 11.71 -0.92 -4.26
CA ASP A 205 11.07 -2.12 -4.79
C ASP A 205 10.57 -3.06 -3.68
N ASP A 206 11.42 -3.32 -2.69
CA ASP A 206 11.07 -4.17 -1.56
C ASP A 206 9.98 -3.54 -0.69
N SER A 207 9.96 -2.22 -0.55
CA SER A 207 8.91 -1.49 0.19
C SER A 207 7.55 -1.59 -0.50
N ILE A 208 7.49 -1.44 -1.82
CA ILE A 208 6.24 -1.62 -2.59
C ILE A 208 5.79 -3.08 -2.54
N SER A 209 6.73 -4.02 -2.69
CA SER A 209 6.44 -5.46 -2.61
C SER A 209 5.90 -5.86 -1.24
N LEU A 210 6.44 -5.30 -0.17
CA LEU A 210 5.96 -5.48 1.19
C LEU A 210 4.55 -4.90 1.33
N LEU A 211 4.33 -3.63 0.96
CA LEU A 211 3.04 -2.95 1.07
C LEU A 211 1.92 -3.72 0.36
N ALA A 212 2.20 -4.24 -0.83
CA ALA A 212 1.27 -5.08 -1.60
C ALA A 212 0.86 -6.37 -0.86
N LYS A 213 1.78 -6.98 -0.10
CA LYS A 213 1.59 -8.27 0.57
C LYS A 213 0.98 -8.18 1.97
N LEU A 214 1.08 -7.02 2.63
CA LEU A 214 0.61 -6.83 4.01
C LEU A 214 -0.89 -7.19 4.19
N PRO A 215 -1.82 -6.76 3.31
CA PRO A 215 -3.24 -7.12 3.47
C PRO A 215 -3.50 -8.61 3.35
N VAL A 216 -2.82 -9.30 2.43
CA VAL A 216 -2.99 -10.74 2.22
C VAL A 216 -2.52 -11.51 3.46
N ILE A 217 -1.38 -11.11 4.04
CA ILE A 217 -0.89 -11.70 5.30
C ILE A 217 -1.89 -11.46 6.43
N ALA A 218 -2.33 -10.21 6.61
CA ALA A 218 -3.27 -9.84 7.68
C ALA A 218 -4.61 -10.59 7.53
N ALA A 219 -5.13 -10.71 6.30
CA ALA A 219 -6.35 -11.44 6.01
C ALA A 219 -6.19 -12.94 6.26
N LYS A 220 -5.06 -13.56 5.87
CA LYS A 220 -4.78 -14.98 6.18
C LYS A 220 -4.71 -15.22 7.68
N ILE A 221 -4.06 -14.35 8.44
CA ILE A 221 -4.02 -14.45 9.92
C ILE A 221 -5.43 -14.35 10.49
N TYR A 222 -6.25 -13.41 10.01
CA TYR A 222 -7.62 -13.26 10.45
C TYR A 222 -8.47 -14.50 10.12
N GLN A 223 -8.34 -15.03 8.90
CA GLN A 223 -9.03 -16.23 8.43
C GLN A 223 -8.65 -17.45 9.29
N ASN A 224 -7.35 -17.68 9.49
CA ASN A 224 -6.83 -18.81 10.25
C ASN A 224 -7.19 -18.74 11.74
N SER A 225 -7.11 -17.55 12.33
CA SER A 225 -7.30 -17.38 13.79
C SER A 225 -8.79 -17.25 14.19
N TYR A 226 -9.65 -16.68 13.34
CA TYR A 226 -11.02 -16.32 13.73
C TYR A 226 -12.13 -16.87 12.84
N ARG A 227 -11.81 -17.43 11.67
CA ARG A 227 -12.80 -17.94 10.70
C ARG A 227 -12.64 -19.44 10.38
N GLY A 228 -11.80 -20.14 11.13
CA GLY A 228 -11.58 -21.58 10.97
C GLY A 228 -10.53 -21.98 9.93
N GLY A 229 -9.84 -21.01 9.33
CA GLY A 229 -8.82 -21.23 8.30
C GLY A 229 -9.37 -21.49 6.91
N GLY A 230 -8.47 -21.89 6.00
CA GLY A 230 -8.79 -22.20 4.60
C GLY A 230 -8.57 -21.04 3.64
N ALA A 231 -9.25 -21.11 2.49
CA ALA A 231 -9.14 -20.09 1.44
C ALA A 231 -9.69 -18.73 1.91
N LEU A 232 -9.13 -17.65 1.38
CA LEU A 232 -9.66 -16.32 1.64
C LEU A 232 -11.04 -16.16 0.97
N PRO A 233 -11.96 -15.37 1.57
CA PRO A 233 -13.30 -15.13 1.02
C PRO A 233 -13.34 -14.47 -0.36
N ALA A 234 -12.26 -13.79 -0.77
CA ALA A 234 -12.15 -13.12 -2.05
C ALA A 234 -10.69 -13.14 -2.53
N GLU A 235 -10.52 -13.15 -3.85
CA GLU A 235 -9.25 -12.89 -4.51
C GLU A 235 -9.03 -11.37 -4.66
N VAL A 236 -7.78 -10.98 -4.91
CA VAL A 236 -7.42 -9.58 -5.16
C VAL A 236 -7.95 -9.13 -6.52
N ASP A 237 -8.71 -8.03 -6.54
CA ASP A 237 -9.25 -7.37 -7.73
C ASP A 237 -8.29 -6.25 -8.19
N LEU A 238 -7.80 -6.36 -9.43
CA LEU A 238 -6.85 -5.43 -10.03
C LEU A 238 -7.44 -4.04 -10.31
N GLU A 239 -8.76 -3.91 -10.33
CA GLU A 239 -9.46 -2.65 -10.64
C GLU A 239 -9.89 -1.90 -9.37
N GLN A 240 -9.56 -2.43 -8.18
CA GLN A 240 -9.96 -1.90 -6.88
C GLN A 240 -8.77 -1.38 -6.06
N ASP A 241 -9.06 -0.49 -5.12
CA ASP A 241 -8.06 0.09 -4.22
C ASP A 241 -7.56 -0.90 -3.16
N TRP A 242 -6.43 -0.57 -2.55
CA TRP A 242 -5.74 -1.42 -1.56
C TRP A 242 -6.61 -1.76 -0.36
N SER A 243 -7.43 -0.80 0.10
CA SER A 243 -8.32 -0.98 1.25
C SER A 243 -9.54 -1.83 0.90
N TYR A 244 -10.12 -1.64 -0.28
CA TYR A 244 -11.20 -2.50 -0.78
C TYR A 244 -10.74 -3.97 -0.84
N ASN A 245 -9.58 -4.22 -1.44
CA ASN A 245 -9.04 -5.58 -1.53
C ASN A 245 -8.80 -6.20 -0.15
N PHE A 246 -8.30 -5.42 0.81
CA PHE A 246 -8.18 -5.89 2.18
C PHE A 246 -9.54 -6.23 2.80
N ALA A 247 -10.54 -5.35 2.66
CA ALA A 247 -11.89 -5.60 3.16
C ALA A 247 -12.52 -6.85 2.52
N ALA A 248 -12.37 -7.02 1.21
CA ALA A 248 -12.87 -8.19 0.48
C ALA A 248 -12.27 -9.50 1.04
N MET A 249 -10.95 -9.54 1.26
CA MET A 249 -10.28 -10.69 1.86
C MET A 249 -10.64 -10.92 3.34
N LEU A 250 -11.24 -9.94 4.02
CA LEU A 250 -11.80 -10.10 5.38
C LEU A 250 -13.28 -10.57 5.35
N GLY A 251 -13.85 -10.82 4.17
CA GLY A 251 -15.27 -11.15 3.99
C GLY A 251 -16.19 -9.94 4.06
N LYS A 252 -15.66 -8.74 3.75
CA LYS A 252 -16.35 -7.44 3.75
C LYS A 252 -16.23 -6.72 2.39
N GLY A 253 -16.23 -7.50 1.31
CA GLY A 253 -16.32 -6.99 -0.06
C GLY A 253 -17.76 -6.60 -0.41
N GLY A 254 -17.98 -6.17 -1.65
CA GLY A 254 -19.32 -5.87 -2.15
C GLY A 254 -19.89 -4.52 -1.69
N LYS A 255 -20.97 -4.11 -2.35
CA LYS A 255 -21.60 -2.79 -2.14
C LYS A 255 -22.26 -2.67 -0.76
N GLU A 256 -22.71 -3.77 -0.20
CA GLU A 256 -23.32 -3.84 1.13
C GLU A 256 -22.36 -3.47 2.27
N ASN A 257 -21.04 -3.51 2.02
CA ASN A 257 -19.99 -3.17 2.99
C ASN A 257 -19.25 -1.87 2.63
N GLU A 258 -19.79 -1.02 1.75
CA GLU A 258 -19.13 0.23 1.29
C GLU A 258 -18.73 1.14 2.46
N ASN A 259 -19.57 1.29 3.48
CA ASN A 259 -19.24 2.06 4.69
C ASN A 259 -18.04 1.49 5.46
N PHE A 260 -17.88 0.17 5.49
CA PHE A 260 -16.73 -0.47 6.14
C PHE A 260 -15.46 -0.27 5.30
N GLN A 261 -15.57 -0.30 3.97
CA GLN A 261 -14.46 -0.02 3.06
C GLN A 261 -13.97 1.42 3.23
N ASP A 262 -14.88 2.40 3.34
CA ASP A 262 -14.52 3.80 3.62
C ASP A 262 -13.89 3.99 4.99
N LEU A 263 -14.46 3.36 6.03
CA LEU A 263 -13.85 3.36 7.36
C LEU A 263 -12.41 2.81 7.31
N LEU A 264 -12.19 1.73 6.55
CA LEU A 264 -10.89 1.10 6.42
C LEU A 264 -9.90 1.99 5.66
N ARG A 265 -10.34 2.65 4.58
CA ARG A 265 -9.52 3.64 3.84
C ARG A 265 -9.03 4.76 4.76
N LEU A 266 -9.95 5.38 5.49
CA LEU A 266 -9.63 6.44 6.44
C LEU A 266 -8.71 5.94 7.55
N TYR A 267 -9.03 4.78 8.15
CA TYR A 267 -8.24 4.19 9.22
C TYR A 267 -6.79 3.95 8.79
N LEU A 268 -6.58 3.33 7.63
CA LEU A 268 -5.26 3.00 7.11
C LEU A 268 -4.47 4.26 6.74
N ALA A 269 -5.12 5.27 6.14
CA ALA A 269 -4.48 6.52 5.79
C ALA A 269 -4.05 7.33 7.02
N LEU A 270 -4.87 7.35 8.08
CA LEU A 270 -4.56 8.09 9.31
C LEU A 270 -3.45 7.47 10.16
N HIS A 271 -3.33 6.14 10.15
CA HIS A 271 -2.35 5.41 10.96
C HIS A 271 -1.07 5.07 10.17
N GLY A 272 -0.93 5.59 8.95
CA GLY A 272 0.20 5.31 8.09
C GLY A 272 1.52 5.90 8.59
N ASP A 273 1.49 7.09 9.22
CA ASP A 273 2.68 7.73 9.77
C ASP A 273 2.36 8.67 10.95
N HIS A 274 3.26 8.78 11.91
CA HIS A 274 3.13 9.65 13.09
C HIS A 274 4.51 10.03 13.63
N GLU A 275 5.27 10.73 12.78
CA GLU A 275 6.71 11.02 12.93
C GLU A 275 7.60 9.78 13.13
N GLY A 276 8.90 10.01 13.31
CA GLY A 276 9.88 8.95 13.53
C GLY A 276 10.01 8.48 14.99
N GLY A 277 9.54 9.25 15.97
CA GLY A 277 9.83 9.00 17.39
C GLY A 277 9.02 7.87 18.04
N ASN A 278 7.93 7.43 17.41
CA ASN A 278 7.14 6.31 17.92
C ASN A 278 7.91 4.98 17.76
N VAL A 279 7.64 4.01 18.64
CA VAL A 279 8.45 2.79 18.78
C VAL A 279 8.56 2.01 17.46
N SER A 280 7.46 1.86 16.71
CA SER A 280 7.47 1.14 15.44
C SER A 280 8.27 1.84 14.36
N ALA A 281 8.11 3.16 14.20
CA ALA A 281 8.85 3.94 13.21
C ALA A 281 10.35 3.99 13.54
N HIS A 282 10.68 4.27 14.80
CA HIS A 282 12.07 4.31 15.27
C HIS A 282 12.75 2.94 15.13
N THR A 283 12.09 1.85 15.50
CA THR A 283 12.68 0.50 15.40
C THR A 283 12.93 0.11 13.94
N THR A 284 11.98 0.42 13.04
CA THR A 284 12.15 0.20 11.59
C THR A 284 13.34 0.99 11.07
N HIS A 285 13.46 2.26 11.45
CA HIS A 285 14.59 3.12 11.07
C HIS A 285 15.93 2.61 11.61
N LEU A 286 15.97 2.21 12.88
CA LEU A 286 17.17 1.73 13.55
C LEU A 286 17.71 0.46 12.89
N VAL A 287 16.84 -0.53 12.66
CA VAL A 287 17.23 -1.80 12.02
C VAL A 287 17.66 -1.57 10.56
N GLY A 288 16.93 -0.73 9.83
CA GLY A 288 17.29 -0.35 8.46
C GLY A 288 18.59 0.46 8.36
N SER A 289 18.98 1.20 9.41
CA SER A 289 20.24 1.95 9.43
C SER A 289 21.49 1.05 9.40
N ALA A 290 21.34 -0.20 9.85
CA ALA A 290 22.35 -1.25 9.71
C ALA A 290 22.31 -1.95 8.33
N LEU A 291 21.54 -1.41 7.37
CA LEU A 291 21.33 -1.96 6.03
C LEU A 291 20.61 -3.32 6.02
N SER A 292 19.78 -3.58 7.04
CA SER A 292 18.79 -4.64 6.93
C SER A 292 17.73 -4.26 5.89
N ASP A 293 17.26 -5.22 5.10
CA ASP A 293 16.25 -4.96 4.07
C ASP A 293 14.89 -4.49 4.67
N PRO A 294 13.99 -3.94 3.84
CA PRO A 294 12.69 -3.42 4.32
C PRO A 294 11.82 -4.45 5.04
N PHE A 295 11.90 -5.73 4.71
CA PHE A 295 11.10 -6.78 5.35
C PHE A 295 11.56 -7.01 6.78
N LEU A 296 12.86 -7.18 7.01
CA LEU A 296 13.42 -7.34 8.36
C LEU A 296 13.20 -6.08 9.21
N SER A 297 13.43 -4.91 8.62
CA SER A 297 13.26 -3.63 9.29
C SER A 297 11.82 -3.41 9.75
N TYR A 298 10.83 -3.63 8.88
CA TYR A 298 9.42 -3.47 9.23
C TYR A 298 8.92 -4.57 10.18
N SER A 299 9.43 -5.80 10.06
CA SER A 299 9.15 -6.87 11.03
C SER A 299 9.53 -6.47 12.46
N ALA A 300 10.70 -5.87 12.65
CA ALA A 300 11.11 -5.34 13.96
C ALA A 300 10.19 -4.20 14.42
N GLY A 301 9.75 -3.33 13.50
CA GLY A 301 8.72 -2.32 13.76
C GLY A 301 7.40 -2.93 14.26
N LEU A 302 6.94 -4.04 13.67
CA LEU A 302 5.73 -4.77 14.09
C LEU A 302 5.89 -5.40 15.48
N GLN A 303 7.09 -5.87 15.84
CA GLN A 303 7.36 -6.36 17.20
C GLN A 303 7.27 -5.21 18.22
N GLY A 304 7.79 -4.04 17.89
CA GLY A 304 7.60 -2.82 18.69
C GLY A 304 6.14 -2.41 18.80
N LEU A 305 5.36 -2.54 17.72
CA LEU A 305 3.92 -2.29 17.69
C LEU A 305 3.13 -3.29 18.54
N ALA A 306 3.60 -4.53 18.66
CA ALA A 306 3.06 -5.53 19.57
C ALA A 306 3.39 -5.25 21.05
N GLY A 307 4.10 -4.17 21.38
CA GLY A 307 4.26 -3.73 22.76
C GLY A 307 2.94 -3.22 23.36
N PRO A 308 2.55 -3.62 24.58
CA PRO A 308 1.34 -3.14 25.24
C PRO A 308 1.23 -1.61 25.34
N LEU A 309 2.37 -0.93 25.47
CA LEU A 309 2.46 0.54 25.59
C LEU A 309 2.43 1.28 24.24
N HIS A 310 2.31 0.56 23.11
CA HIS A 310 2.27 1.15 21.78
C HIS A 310 0.99 0.75 21.03
N GLY A 311 0.93 -0.44 20.42
CA GLY A 311 -0.20 -0.83 19.56
C GLY A 311 -1.44 -1.36 20.28
N TYR A 312 -1.36 -1.71 21.57
CA TYR A 312 -2.51 -2.24 22.33
C TYR A 312 -3.44 -1.15 22.89
N VAL A 313 -3.13 0.13 22.71
CA VAL A 313 -4.00 1.24 23.17
C VAL A 313 -5.40 1.14 22.52
N ALA A 314 -5.50 0.67 21.27
CA ALA A 314 -6.78 0.46 20.59
C ALA A 314 -7.59 -0.74 21.10
N ARG A 315 -6.92 -1.76 21.67
CA ARG A 315 -7.57 -2.94 22.26
C ARG A 315 -8.00 -2.67 23.71
N SER A 316 -7.10 -2.13 24.52
CA SER A 316 -7.36 -1.78 25.93
C SER A 316 -8.49 -0.77 26.09
N ARG A 317 -8.64 0.20 25.18
CA ARG A 317 -9.78 1.14 25.20
C ARG A 317 -11.12 0.45 24.92
N ARG A 318 -11.17 -0.62 24.13
CA ARG A 318 -12.39 -1.41 23.90
C ARG A 318 -12.76 -2.26 25.11
N ASP A 319 -11.76 -2.87 25.75
CA ASP A 319 -11.96 -3.69 26.94
C ASP A 319 -12.41 -2.86 28.17
N PHE A 320 -12.11 -1.55 28.20
CA PHE A 320 -12.58 -0.61 29.23
C PHE A 320 -13.98 -0.02 28.97
N THR A 321 -14.53 -0.17 27.76
CA THR A 321 -15.86 0.36 27.39
C THR A 321 -16.99 -0.67 27.52
N HIS A 322 -16.72 -1.81 28.13
CA HIS A 322 -17.69 -2.83 28.53
C HIS A 322 -17.68 -2.99 30.06
#